data_AF-A0A0B8P253-F1
#
_entry.id   AF-A0A0B8P253-F1
#
_cell.length_a   1.000
_cell.length_b   1.000
_cell.length_c   1.000
_cell.angle_alpha   90.00
_cell.angle_beta   90.00
_cell.angle_gamma   90.00
#
_symmetry.space_group_name_H-M   'P 1'
#
loop_
_entity.id
_entity.type
_entity.pdbx_description
1 polymer ?
#
loop_
_entity_poly.entity_id
_entity_poly.type
_entity_poly.pdbx_seq_one_letter_code
_entity_poly.pdbx_strand_id
1 'polypeptide(L)'
;MSDVIIAYEPVWAIGEHGTPATAAEAASVHDALRTALTDSFGEDIAQRTVLLYGGSVNLENANELLSQTNIDGLFVGRTAWNAEGYCHLLEIARAHS
;
A
#
# COMPACT_ATOMS: atom_id res chain seq x y z
N MET A 1 7.68 14.23 -11.36
CA MET A 1 6.36 13.71 -10.92
C MET A 1 5.98 14.35 -9.59
N SER A 2 5.31 15.49 -9.57
CA SER A 2 4.74 16.04 -8.30
C SER A 2 3.32 15.52 -8.03
N ASP A 3 2.68 14.93 -9.05
CA ASP A 3 1.24 14.67 -9.07
C ASP A 3 0.90 13.20 -9.36
N VAL A 4 1.86 12.28 -9.19
CA VAL A 4 1.66 10.84 -9.47
C VAL A 4 1.74 10.05 -8.18
N ILE A 5 0.68 9.27 -7.95
CA ILE A 5 0.60 8.25 -6.91
C ILE A 5 0.52 6.91 -7.62
N ILE A 6 1.29 5.93 -7.16
CA ILE A 6 1.27 4.57 -7.70
C ILE A 6 0.59 3.68 -6.67
N ALA A 7 -0.42 2.93 -7.10
CA ALA A 7 -1.00 1.86 -6.30
C ALA A 7 -0.57 0.51 -6.88
N TYR A 8 0.11 -0.31 -6.08
CA TYR A 8 0.45 -1.68 -6.45
C TYR A 8 -0.70 -2.62 -6.11
N GLU A 9 -1.28 -3.25 -7.13
CA GLU A 9 -2.37 -4.20 -7.01
C GLU A 9 -1.88 -5.64 -7.30
N PRO A 10 -1.61 -6.46 -6.27
CA PRO A 10 -1.35 -7.89 -6.44
C PRO A 10 -2.63 -8.59 -6.93
N VAL A 11 -2.80 -8.78 -8.24
CA VAL A 11 -4.02 -9.34 -8.86
C VAL A 11 -4.44 -10.68 -8.25
N TRP A 12 -3.48 -11.50 -7.81
CA TRP A 12 -3.71 -12.79 -7.15
C TRP A 12 -4.33 -12.66 -5.74
N ALA A 13 -4.20 -11.50 -5.10
CA ALA A 13 -4.71 -11.20 -3.77
C ALA A 13 -6.00 -10.36 -3.79
N ILE A 14 -6.62 -10.17 -4.96
CA ILE A 14 -7.81 -9.33 -5.14
C ILE A 14 -9.02 -10.21 -5.50
N GLY A 15 -10.21 -9.84 -5.02
CA GLY A 15 -11.48 -10.55 -5.29
C GLY A 15 -12.02 -11.38 -4.12
N GLU A 16 -13.18 -12.01 -4.31
CA GLU A 16 -13.83 -12.85 -3.27
C GLU A 16 -13.03 -14.12 -2.93
N HIS A 17 -12.17 -14.56 -3.84
CA HIS A 17 -11.29 -15.72 -3.66
C HIS A 17 -9.81 -15.35 -3.57
N GLY A 18 -9.49 -14.05 -3.50
CA GLY A 18 -8.12 -13.58 -3.37
C GLY A 18 -7.58 -13.88 -1.98
N THR A 19 -6.41 -14.53 -1.91
CA THR A 19 -5.67 -14.69 -0.66
C THR A 19 -4.92 -13.38 -0.38
N PRO A 20 -5.12 -12.71 0.77
CA PRO A 20 -4.36 -11.51 1.08
C PRO A 20 -2.86 -11.76 0.98
N ALA A 21 -2.13 -10.88 0.29
CA ALA A 21 -0.68 -10.94 0.32
C ALA A 21 -0.19 -10.69 1.74
N THR A 22 0.84 -11.44 2.14
CA THR A 22 1.54 -11.19 3.39
C THR A 22 2.26 -9.84 3.32
N ALA A 23 2.52 -9.24 4.48
CA ALA A 23 3.27 -7.98 4.52
C ALA A 23 4.68 -8.12 3.92
N ALA A 24 5.30 -9.29 4.05
CA ALA A 24 6.59 -9.59 3.43
C ALA A 24 6.53 -9.63 1.89
N GLU A 25 5.48 -10.23 1.31
CA GLU A 25 5.27 -10.22 -0.13
C GLU A 25 5.00 -8.79 -0.65
N ALA A 26 4.18 -8.02 0.07
CA ALA A 26 3.92 -6.63 -0.27
C ALA A 26 5.21 -5.78 -0.21
N ALA A 27 6.00 -5.92 0.87
CA ALA A 27 7.27 -5.23 1.05
C ALA A 27 8.25 -5.55 -0.08
N SER A 28 8.42 -6.82 -0.43
CA SER A 28 9.33 -7.23 -1.51
C SER A 28 9.02 -6.57 -2.84
N VAL A 29 7.74 -6.36 -3.17
CA VAL A 29 7.37 -5.68 -4.42
C VAL A 29 7.53 -4.17 -4.29
N HIS A 30 7.17 -3.57 -3.16
CA HIS A 30 7.35 -2.15 -2.92
C HIS A 30 8.82 -1.72 -2.93
N ASP A 31 9.72 -2.56 -2.38
CA ASP A 31 11.16 -2.35 -2.46
C ASP A 31 11.65 -2.35 -3.92
N ALA A 32 11.20 -3.33 -4.71
CA ALA A 32 11.52 -3.40 -6.13
C ALA A 32 10.98 -2.20 -6.93
N LEU A 33 9.77 -1.72 -6.59
CA LEU A 33 9.18 -0.51 -7.19
C LEU A 33 10.00 0.74 -6.83
N ARG A 34 10.42 0.88 -5.57
CA ARG A 34 11.26 2.00 -5.13
C ARG A 34 12.61 1.99 -5.85
N THR A 35 13.26 0.83 -5.95
CA THR A 35 14.52 0.68 -6.73
C THR A 35 14.31 1.04 -8.19
N ALA A 36 13.25 0.54 -8.83
CA ALA A 36 12.98 0.85 -10.24
C ALA A 36 12.73 2.35 -10.49
N LEU A 37 12.07 3.04 -9.54
CA LEU A 37 11.89 4.49 -9.59
C LEU A 37 13.21 5.23 -9.43
N THR A 38 14.06 4.83 -8.48
CA THR A 38 15.39 5.43 -8.28
C THR A 38 16.25 5.26 -9.52
N ASP A 39 16.27 4.06 -10.13
CA ASP A 39 17.06 3.78 -11.32
C ASP A 39 16.59 4.57 -12.55
N SER A 40 15.28 4.77 -12.68
CA SER A 40 14.69 5.42 -13.86
C SER A 40 14.65 6.94 -13.78
N PHE A 41 14.47 7.49 -12.57
CA PHE A 41 14.16 8.90 -12.37
C PHE A 41 15.04 9.60 -11.32
N GLY A 42 15.93 8.86 -10.67
CA GLY A 42 16.78 9.36 -9.59
C GLY A 42 16.09 9.38 -8.23
N GLU A 43 16.92 9.45 -7.18
CA GLU A 43 16.50 9.31 -5.78
C GLU A 43 15.44 10.34 -5.36
N ASP A 44 15.58 11.61 -5.76
CA ASP A 44 14.63 12.67 -5.37
C ASP A 44 13.20 12.38 -5.87
N ILE A 45 13.07 11.94 -7.13
CA ILE A 45 11.76 11.60 -7.70
C ILE A 45 11.22 10.31 -7.07
N ALA A 46 12.09 9.33 -6.85
CA ALA A 46 11.71 8.06 -6.25
C ALA A 46 11.14 8.26 -4.84
N GLN A 47 11.82 9.00 -3.97
CA GLN A 47 11.37 9.23 -2.58
C GLN A 47 10.11 10.10 -2.49
N ARG A 48 9.88 10.99 -3.47
CA ARG A 48 8.68 11.83 -3.53
C ARG A 48 7.45 11.13 -4.11
N THR A 49 7.64 10.00 -4.81
CA THR A 49 6.54 9.25 -5.41
C THR A 49 5.87 8.40 -4.33
N VAL A 50 4.58 8.63 -4.10
CA VAL A 50 3.79 7.85 -3.13
C VAL A 50 3.48 6.47 -3.71
N LEU A 51 3.85 5.41 -2.97
CA LEU A 51 3.57 4.00 -3.26
C LEU A 51 2.51 3.46 -2.29
N LEU A 52 1.29 3.27 -2.79
CA LEU A 52 0.20 2.67 -2.04
C LEU A 52 0.12 1.17 -2.29
N TYR A 53 -0.21 0.41 -1.25
CA TYR A 53 -0.58 -1.00 -1.39
C TYR A 53 -2.09 -1.13 -1.68
N GLY A 54 -2.44 -1.77 -2.78
CA GLY A 54 -3.81 -1.93 -3.28
C GLY A 54 -4.37 -3.35 -3.24
N GLY A 55 -3.75 -4.27 -2.50
CA GLY A 55 -4.29 -5.62 -2.32
C GLY A 55 -5.51 -5.68 -1.37
N SER A 56 -5.89 -6.89 -0.93
CA SER A 56 -6.98 -7.07 0.03
C SER A 56 -6.62 -6.55 1.44
N VAL A 57 -6.86 -5.26 1.66
CA VAL A 57 -6.68 -4.57 2.95
C VAL A 57 -7.90 -4.74 3.84
N ASN A 58 -7.68 -5.07 5.11
CA ASN A 58 -8.69 -5.14 6.16
C ASN A 58 -8.10 -4.64 7.50
N LEU A 59 -8.92 -4.60 8.56
CA LEU A 59 -8.49 -4.11 9.87
C LEU A 59 -7.45 -4.99 10.56
N GLU A 60 -7.36 -6.27 10.17
CA GLU A 60 -6.43 -7.24 10.76
C GLU A 60 -5.02 -7.08 10.18
N ASN A 61 -4.89 -6.72 8.90
CA ASN A 61 -3.60 -6.62 8.21
C ASN A 61 -3.10 -5.18 7.97
N ALA A 62 -3.96 -4.16 8.08
CA ALA A 62 -3.60 -2.78 7.77
C ALA A 62 -2.37 -2.29 8.55
N ASN A 63 -2.29 -2.61 9.85
CA ASN A 63 -1.17 -2.18 10.69
C ASN A 63 0.17 -2.79 10.23
N GLU A 64 0.17 -4.08 9.87
CA GLU A 64 1.39 -4.77 9.44
C GLU A 64 1.85 -4.27 8.06
N LEU A 65 0.90 -4.03 7.15
CA LEU A 65 1.17 -3.45 5.83
C LEU A 65 1.74 -2.04 5.93
N LEU A 66 1.16 -1.18 6.78
CA LEU A 66 1.64 0.19 7.00
C LEU A 66 2.99 0.26 7.73
N SER A 67 3.40 -0.81 8.41
CA SER A 67 4.70 -0.88 9.07
C SER A 67 5.87 -1.14 8.09
N GLN A 68 5.58 -1.40 6.81
CA GLN A 68 6.62 -1.69 5.82
C GLN A 68 7.24 -0.40 5.26
N THR A 69 8.58 -0.37 5.16
CA THR A 69 9.37 0.82 4.83
C THR A 69 8.94 1.56 3.56
N ASN A 70 8.57 0.83 2.50
CA ASN A 70 8.21 1.41 1.20
C ASN A 70 6.71 1.39 0.88
N ILE A 71 5.86 1.11 1.88
CA ILE A 71 4.41 1.22 1.77
C ILE A 71 3.99 2.54 2.40
N ASP A 72 3.78 3.55 1.54
CA ASP A 72 3.47 4.92 1.97
C ASP A 72 1.98 5.10 2.34
N GLY A 73 1.15 4.08 2.08
CA GLY A 73 -0.26 4.09 2.41
C GLY A 73 -1.04 2.93 1.79
N LEU A 74 -2.36 2.97 1.92
CA LEU A 74 -3.26 1.91 1.50
C LEU A 74 -4.26 2.42 0.45
N PHE A 75 -4.43 1.68 -0.63
CA PHE A 75 -5.49 1.88 -1.62
C PHE A 75 -6.61 0.86 -1.37
N VAL A 76 -7.62 1.29 -0.60
CA VAL A 76 -8.58 0.38 0.03
C VAL A 76 -9.87 0.22 -0.77
N GLY A 77 -10.28 -1.04 -0.97
CA GLY A 77 -11.54 -1.39 -1.62
C GLY A 77 -12.67 -1.67 -0.63
N ARG A 78 -13.06 -2.95 -0.50
CA ARG A 78 -14.26 -3.40 0.22
C ARG A 78 -14.38 -2.92 1.66
N THR A 79 -13.27 -2.85 2.40
CA THR A 79 -13.27 -2.39 3.81
C THR A 79 -13.74 -0.94 3.94
N ALA A 80 -13.62 -0.14 2.87
CA ALA A 80 -14.12 1.23 2.83
C ALA A 80 -15.59 1.36 2.42
N TRP A 81 -16.30 0.26 2.09
CA TRP A 81 -17.73 0.30 1.77
C TRP A 81 -18.61 0.57 3.01
N ASN A 82 -18.09 0.32 4.21
CA ASN A 82 -18.70 0.72 5.47
C ASN A 82 -17.90 1.91 6.05
N ALA A 83 -18.58 3.00 6.37
CA ALA A 83 -17.98 4.19 6.95
C ALA A 83 -17.23 3.91 8.26
N GLU A 84 -17.75 3.03 9.12
CA GLU A 84 -17.08 2.65 10.38
C GLU A 84 -15.76 1.93 10.11
N GLY A 85 -15.76 0.98 9.17
CA GLY A 85 -14.55 0.27 8.73
C GLY A 85 -13.52 1.20 8.12
N TYR A 86 -13.97 2.19 7.33
CA TYR A 86 -13.09 3.21 6.77
C TYR A 86 -12.48 4.12 7.85
N CYS A 87 -13.29 4.59 8.82
CA CYS A 87 -12.80 5.39 9.93
C CYS A 87 -11.73 4.65 10.76
N HIS A 88 -11.95 3.37 11.08
CA HIS A 88 -10.94 2.57 11.78
C HIS A 88 -9.66 2.42 10.97
N LEU A 89 -9.74 2.23 9.64
CA LEU A 89 -8.54 2.23 8.79
C LEU A 89 -7.78 3.56 8.84
N LEU A 90 -8.48 4.70 8.86
CA LEU A 90 -7.84 6.01 8.99
C LEU A 90 -7.15 6.19 10.35
N GLU A 91 -7.73 5.65 11.43
CA GLU A 91 -7.11 5.66 12.75
C GLU A 91 -5.82 4.83 12.80
N ILE A 92 -5.83 3.65 12.18
CA ILE A 92 -4.63 2.82 12.02
C ILE A 92 -3.59 3.59 11.20
N ALA A 93 -3.96 4.14 10.03
CA ALA A 93 -3.06 4.89 9.17
C ALA A 93 -2.42 6.09 9.86
N ARG A 94 -3.18 6.83 10.68
CA ARG A 94 -2.67 7.97 11.45
C ARG A 94 -1.56 7.59 12.43
N ALA A 95 -1.49 6.35 12.90
CA ALA A 95 -0.42 5.88 13.78
C ALA A 95 0.91 5.64 13.06
N HIS A 96 0.91 5.62 11.72
CA HIS A 96 2.08 5.41 10.85
C HIS A 96 2.46 6.66 10.04
N SER A 97 1.80 7.80 10.30
CA SER A 97 2.02 9.09 9.61
C SER A 97 3.05 9.99 10.31
#